data_AF-A0A4Q7MZW1-F1
#
_entry.id   AF-A0A4Q7MZW1-F1
#
_cell.length_a   1.000
_cell.length_b   1.000
_cell.length_c   1.000
_cell.angle_alpha   90.00
_cell.angle_beta   90.00
_cell.angle_gamma   90.00
#
_symmetry.space_group_name_H-M   'P 1'
#
loop_
_entity.id
_entity.type
_entity.pdbx_description
1 polymer ?
#
loop_
_entity_poly.entity_id
_entity_poly.type
_entity_poly.pdbx_seq_one_letter_code
_entity_poly.pdbx_strand_id
1 'polypeptide(L)'
;MKKIISFAIVLLALSACKKDKGEFVPTTVSNAEGYLEYNQVDGDKNTNWYSIKAMDGLSSKSLIGDSEYQESIVFGYYNHADTYGLFSPDNFPKPTEQGNWTTRLPISFRKTTITSNQMQQYRDQYKDGFPVQLILDNWKKGTNEQKSITPIQKDATYAFRSQDGKLTGLIQILTINNVNTNIQFEIWIAK
;
A
#
# COMPACT_ATOMS: atom_id res chain seq x y z
N MET A 1 19.44 -29.74 -59.69
CA MET A 1 19.00 -28.33 -59.69
C MET A 1 17.86 -28.16 -58.69
N LYS A 2 17.87 -27.02 -57.98
CA LYS A 2 16.95 -26.54 -56.95
C LYS A 2 15.46 -26.66 -57.34
N LYS A 3 14.58 -26.95 -56.37
CA LYS A 3 13.60 -25.99 -55.82
C LYS A 3 12.93 -26.54 -54.54
N ILE A 4 12.93 -25.69 -53.53
CA ILE A 4 12.35 -25.79 -52.19
C ILE A 4 10.93 -25.16 -52.26
N ILE A 5 10.18 -25.26 -51.16
CA ILE A 5 9.01 -24.45 -50.74
C ILE A 5 7.69 -25.21 -50.99
N SER A 6 6.77 -25.45 -50.05
CA SER A 6 6.26 -24.59 -48.95
C SER A 6 5.65 -25.48 -47.85
N PHE A 7 6.06 -25.33 -46.58
CA PHE A 7 5.41 -24.50 -45.55
C PHE A 7 3.95 -24.92 -45.25
N ALA A 8 3.67 -25.66 -44.17
CA ALA A 8 3.65 -25.16 -42.80
C ALA A 8 2.73 -23.94 -42.62
N ILE A 9 1.41 -24.14 -42.73
CA ILE A 9 0.41 -23.12 -42.34
C ILE A 9 -0.80 -23.80 -41.69
N VAL A 10 -0.62 -24.44 -40.54
CA VAL A 10 -1.72 -24.65 -39.56
C VAL A 10 -1.15 -24.69 -38.13
N LEU A 11 -0.25 -23.75 -37.78
CA LEU A 11 0.24 -23.62 -36.41
C LEU A 11 0.64 -22.18 -36.04
N LEU A 12 0.13 -21.19 -36.78
CA LEU A 12 0.29 -19.76 -36.47
C LEU A 12 -0.94 -19.12 -35.80
N ALA A 13 -1.87 -19.93 -35.28
CA ALA A 13 -3.06 -19.43 -34.57
C ALA A 13 -2.93 -19.43 -33.03
N LEU A 14 -1.73 -19.64 -32.47
CA LEU A 14 -1.52 -19.63 -31.01
C LEU A 14 -0.41 -18.68 -30.52
N SER A 15 0.26 -17.95 -31.40
CA SER A 15 1.44 -17.15 -31.01
C SER A 15 1.17 -15.67 -30.75
N ALA A 16 -0.06 -15.18 -30.95
CA ALA A 16 -0.37 -13.76 -30.89
C ALA A 16 -1.39 -13.43 -29.78
N CYS A 17 -1.06 -13.75 -28.54
CA CYS A 17 -1.60 -13.01 -27.39
C CYS A 17 -0.59 -13.04 -26.23
N LYS A 18 0.68 -12.76 -26.52
CA LYS A 18 1.55 -12.19 -25.49
C LYS A 18 1.18 -10.72 -25.40
N LYS A 19 0.20 -10.41 -24.54
CA LYS A 19 0.21 -9.10 -23.89
C LYS A 19 1.53 -9.07 -23.14
N ASP A 20 2.49 -8.30 -23.65
CA ASP A 20 3.59 -7.78 -22.85
C ASP A 20 2.99 -6.95 -21.72
N LYS A 21 2.50 -7.64 -20.69
CA LYS A 21 2.45 -7.08 -19.35
C LYS A 21 3.91 -7.03 -18.98
N GLY A 22 4.55 -5.87 -19.15
CA GLY A 22 5.81 -5.60 -18.49
C GLY A 22 5.57 -5.95 -17.02
N GLU A 23 6.09 -7.10 -16.60
CA GLU A 23 5.90 -7.55 -15.23
C GLU A 23 6.62 -6.51 -14.38
N PHE A 24 5.88 -5.83 -13.52
CA PHE A 24 6.51 -4.98 -12.54
C PHE A 24 7.41 -5.84 -11.66
N VAL A 25 8.72 -5.55 -11.71
CA VAL A 25 9.75 -6.16 -10.87
C VAL A 25 10.19 -5.10 -9.86
N PRO A 26 9.70 -5.13 -8.61
CA PRO A 26 10.19 -4.22 -7.56
C PRO A 26 11.66 -4.53 -7.26
N THR A 27 12.42 -3.50 -6.91
CA THR A 27 13.88 -3.59 -6.78
C THR A 27 14.43 -3.08 -5.46
N THR A 28 13.66 -2.29 -4.70
CA THR A 28 14.14 -1.70 -3.44
C THR A 28 13.19 -1.97 -2.30
N VAL A 29 13.72 -2.24 -1.10
CA VAL A 29 12.95 -2.22 0.14
C VAL A 29 13.33 -1.06 1.05
N SER A 30 12.32 -0.38 1.59
CA SER A 30 12.47 0.66 2.63
C SER A 30 11.57 0.32 3.83
N ASN A 31 12.10 0.40 5.05
CA ASN A 31 11.33 0.22 6.30
C ASN A 31 11.14 1.57 7.00
N ALA A 32 10.00 1.77 7.64
CA ALA A 32 9.80 2.83 8.63
C ALA A 32 8.75 2.45 9.67
N GLU A 33 8.88 3.05 10.86
CA GLU A 33 7.79 3.14 11.81
C GLU A 33 6.95 4.38 11.46
N GLY A 34 5.63 4.25 11.47
CA GLY A 34 4.70 5.33 11.14
C GLY A 34 3.68 5.57 12.25
N TYR A 35 3.31 6.83 12.42
CA TYR A 35 2.29 7.29 13.35
C TYR A 35 1.28 8.18 12.61
N LEU A 36 0.01 7.84 12.70
CA LEU A 36 -1.07 8.68 12.20
C LEU A 36 -1.98 9.07 13.36
N GLU A 37 -2.25 10.36 13.46
CA GLU A 37 -3.20 10.94 14.40
C GLU A 37 -4.38 11.49 13.63
N TYR A 38 -5.58 11.13 14.06
CA TYR A 38 -6.83 11.68 13.55
C TYR A 38 -7.39 12.70 14.52
N ASN A 39 -7.50 13.93 14.05
CA ASN A 39 -8.31 14.96 14.67
C ASN A 39 -9.44 15.32 13.69
N GLN A 40 -10.68 15.42 14.16
CA GLN A 40 -11.82 15.83 13.32
C GLN A 40 -11.62 17.23 12.71
N VAL A 41 -10.76 18.04 13.33
CA VAL A 41 -10.38 19.37 12.88
C VAL A 41 -9.04 19.28 12.13
N ASP A 42 -8.96 19.89 10.95
CA ASP A 42 -7.77 19.97 10.08
C ASP A 42 -6.71 20.92 10.68
N GLY A 43 -6.28 20.62 11.91
CA GLY A 43 -5.20 21.32 12.60
C GLY A 43 -3.84 20.92 12.02
N ASP A 44 -2.85 21.81 12.17
CA ASP A 44 -1.52 21.69 11.56
C ASP A 44 -0.80 20.36 11.87
N LYS A 45 -1.17 19.73 12.99
CA LYS A 45 -0.57 18.51 13.53
C LYS A 45 -1.30 17.21 13.18
N ASN A 46 -2.39 17.29 12.41
CA ASN A 46 -3.25 16.15 12.12
C ASN A 46 -2.67 15.26 11.02
N THR A 47 -1.83 14.27 11.36
CA THR A 47 -1.16 13.39 10.40
C THR A 47 -2.07 12.28 9.88
N ASN A 48 -3.12 12.65 9.15
CA ASN A 48 -4.09 11.67 8.64
C ASN A 48 -3.58 10.84 7.46
N TRP A 49 -2.49 11.23 6.80
CA TRP A 49 -2.06 10.64 5.53
C TRP A 49 -0.69 10.00 5.66
N TYR A 50 -0.53 8.76 5.22
CA TYR A 50 0.79 8.15 5.10
C TYR A 50 1.33 8.31 3.69
N SER A 51 2.58 8.79 3.58
CA SER A 51 3.26 8.94 2.29
C SER A 51 4.50 8.05 2.19
N ILE A 52 4.65 7.37 1.06
CA ILE A 52 5.79 6.48 0.80
C ILE A 52 7.08 7.23 0.47
N LYS A 53 6.99 8.53 0.17
CA LYS A 53 8.15 9.39 -0.04
C LYS A 53 8.73 9.84 1.30
N ALA A 54 7.87 10.28 2.21
CA ALA A 54 8.26 10.66 3.57
C ALA A 54 8.58 9.46 4.46
N MET A 55 7.93 8.31 4.19
CA MET A 55 7.88 7.16 5.07
C MET A 55 7.33 7.49 6.47
N ASP A 56 6.40 8.46 6.53
CA ASP A 56 5.82 8.97 7.78
C ASP A 56 4.40 9.51 7.53
N GLY A 57 3.71 9.82 8.63
CA GLY A 57 2.44 10.54 8.65
C GLY A 57 2.60 12.03 8.30
N LEU A 58 1.74 12.51 7.40
CA LEU A 58 1.70 13.88 6.92
C LEU A 58 0.33 14.50 7.20
N SER A 59 0.33 15.77 7.61
CA SER A 59 -0.89 16.54 7.75
C SER A 59 -1.35 17.15 6.44
N SER A 60 -2.64 17.43 6.32
CA SER A 60 -3.23 18.03 5.11
C SER A 60 -2.52 19.32 4.72
N LYS A 61 -2.11 20.14 5.69
CA LYS A 61 -1.39 21.40 5.44
C LYS A 61 0.04 21.19 4.95
N SER A 62 0.76 20.20 5.49
CA SER A 62 2.10 19.83 5.01
C SER A 62 2.09 19.33 3.57
N LEU A 63 0.93 18.94 3.05
CA LEU A 63 0.76 18.48 1.67
C LEU A 63 0.42 19.62 0.69
N ILE A 64 0.06 20.82 1.16
CA ILE A 64 -0.33 21.93 0.29
C ILE A 64 0.93 22.48 -0.40
N GLY A 65 0.99 22.36 -1.74
CA GLY A 65 2.03 22.97 -2.57
C GLY A 65 3.17 22.04 -3.02
N ASP A 66 3.18 20.76 -2.62
CA ASP A 66 4.16 19.77 -3.12
C ASP A 66 3.45 18.57 -3.77
N SER A 67 3.46 18.55 -5.10
CA SER A 67 2.78 17.51 -5.89
C SER A 67 3.39 16.12 -5.70
N GLU A 68 4.70 16.03 -5.49
CA GLU A 68 5.37 14.74 -5.33
C GLU A 68 4.98 14.07 -4.01
N TYR A 69 4.83 14.85 -2.92
CA TYR A 69 4.32 14.28 -1.67
C TYR A 69 2.87 13.86 -1.79
N GLN A 70 2.01 14.66 -2.45
CA GLN A 70 0.61 14.30 -2.69
C GLN A 70 0.48 12.98 -3.46
N GLU A 71 1.25 12.82 -4.54
CA GLU A 71 1.28 11.61 -5.37
C GLU A 71 1.79 10.38 -4.62
N SER A 72 2.60 10.57 -3.59
CA SER A 72 3.14 9.49 -2.76
C SER A 72 2.22 9.05 -1.61
N ILE A 73 1.06 9.70 -1.43
CA ILE A 73 0.08 9.29 -0.42
C ILE A 73 -0.58 7.99 -0.86
N VAL A 74 -0.53 6.99 0.01
CA VAL A 74 -1.05 5.65 -0.27
C VAL A 74 -2.20 5.24 0.62
N PHE A 75 -2.36 5.83 1.81
CA PHE A 75 -3.55 5.65 2.63
C PHE A 75 -3.72 6.78 3.65
N GLY A 76 -4.90 6.86 4.23
CA GLY A 76 -5.14 7.69 5.40
C GLY A 76 -5.84 6.95 6.53
N TYR A 77 -5.69 7.47 7.73
CA TYR A 77 -6.41 7.02 8.91
C TYR A 77 -7.68 7.86 9.11
N TYR A 78 -8.79 7.18 9.34
CA TYR A 78 -10.09 7.80 9.62
C TYR A 78 -10.61 7.25 10.95
N ASN A 79 -11.18 8.12 11.79
CA ASN A 79 -11.80 7.72 13.06
C ASN A 79 -12.96 8.65 13.41
N HIS A 80 -14.20 8.24 13.14
CA HIS A 80 -15.38 9.02 13.50
C HIS A 80 -16.53 8.11 13.93
N ALA A 81 -17.11 8.42 15.10
CA ALA A 81 -18.12 7.59 15.76
C ALA A 81 -17.65 6.12 15.84
N ASP A 82 -18.43 5.17 15.32
CA ASP A 82 -18.10 3.74 15.35
C ASP A 82 -17.24 3.28 14.15
N THR A 83 -16.84 4.19 13.27
CA THR A 83 -16.06 3.88 12.07
C THR A 83 -14.62 4.34 12.22
N TYR A 84 -13.69 3.38 12.28
CA TYR A 84 -12.26 3.66 12.31
C TYR A 84 -11.48 2.66 11.47
N GLY A 85 -10.44 3.14 10.79
CA GLY A 85 -9.65 2.29 9.91
C GLY A 85 -8.69 3.03 9.00
N LEU A 86 -7.96 2.25 8.21
CA LEU A 86 -7.14 2.76 7.12
C LEU A 86 -7.91 2.69 5.81
N PHE A 87 -7.81 3.73 5.01
CA PHE A 87 -8.53 3.83 3.74
C PHE A 87 -7.56 4.20 2.63
N SER A 88 -7.72 3.54 1.48
CA SER A 88 -7.10 3.98 0.24
C SER A 88 -7.59 5.40 -0.09
N PRO A 89 -6.75 6.25 -0.68
CA PRO A 89 -7.10 7.64 -0.98
C PRO A 89 -8.39 7.83 -1.77
N ASP A 90 -8.68 6.91 -2.71
CA ASP A 90 -9.88 6.89 -3.55
C ASP A 90 -11.15 6.41 -2.81
N ASN A 91 -11.00 5.87 -1.60
CA ASN A 91 -12.08 5.33 -0.78
C ASN A 91 -12.15 6.02 0.60
N PHE A 92 -11.43 7.12 0.80
CA PHE A 92 -11.40 7.82 2.09
C PHE A 92 -12.76 8.48 2.39
N PRO A 93 -13.35 8.26 3.58
CA PRO A 93 -14.64 8.85 3.93
C PRO A 93 -14.48 10.37 4.09
N LYS A 94 -15.03 11.15 3.16
CA LYS A 94 -14.93 12.61 3.18
C LYS A 94 -15.91 13.22 4.19
N PRO A 95 -15.47 14.12 5.09
CA PRO A 95 -16.28 15.25 5.49
C PRO A 95 -16.34 16.26 4.32
N THR A 96 -17.47 16.94 4.19
CA THR A 96 -17.95 17.73 3.04
C THR A 96 -17.08 18.88 2.52
N GLU A 97 -15.85 19.09 2.99
CA GLU A 97 -15.07 20.32 2.71
C GLU A 97 -13.62 20.13 2.26
N GLN A 98 -13.10 18.90 2.15
CA GLN A 98 -11.74 18.68 1.61
C GLN A 98 -11.79 18.56 0.07
N GLY A 99 -11.67 19.71 -0.58
CA GLY A 99 -11.68 19.89 -2.04
C GLY A 99 -10.61 19.10 -2.81
N ASN A 100 -10.96 18.71 -4.03
CA ASN A 100 -10.17 18.04 -5.08
C ASN A 100 -8.66 17.80 -4.82
N TRP A 101 -8.35 16.61 -4.29
CA TRP A 101 -7.00 16.04 -4.20
C TRP A 101 -6.77 15.11 -5.38
N THR A 102 -6.40 15.66 -6.53
CA THR A 102 -6.45 14.98 -7.85
C THR A 102 -5.34 13.95 -8.09
N THR A 103 -4.34 13.85 -7.21
CA THR A 103 -3.17 12.99 -7.42
C THR A 103 -2.77 12.31 -6.11
N ARG A 104 -3.30 11.10 -5.89
CA ARG A 104 -2.88 10.20 -4.80
C ARG A 104 -2.80 8.80 -5.38
N LEU A 105 -1.86 7.98 -4.92
CA LEU A 105 -1.63 6.64 -5.44
C LEU A 105 -2.62 5.65 -4.82
N PRO A 106 -3.70 5.26 -5.51
CA PRO A 106 -4.70 4.40 -4.91
C PRO A 106 -4.13 2.99 -4.74
N ILE A 107 -4.42 2.39 -3.59
CA ILE A 107 -3.96 1.04 -3.26
C ILE A 107 -5.14 0.13 -2.98
N SER A 108 -4.87 -1.17 -2.94
CA SER A 108 -5.75 -2.17 -2.35
C SER A 108 -5.02 -2.80 -1.17
N PHE A 109 -5.75 -3.19 -0.13
CA PHE A 109 -5.25 -3.96 1.00
C PHE A 109 -5.68 -5.41 0.91
N ARG A 110 -4.86 -6.31 1.46
CA ARG A 110 -5.21 -7.71 1.72
C ARG A 110 -4.76 -8.06 3.13
N LYS A 111 -5.59 -8.76 3.88
CA LYS A 111 -5.19 -9.30 5.20
C LYS A 111 -4.20 -10.44 4.98
N THR A 112 -3.05 -10.41 5.66
CA THR A 112 -2.07 -11.49 5.56
C THR A 112 -2.29 -12.54 6.65
N THR A 113 -1.61 -13.68 6.53
CA THR A 113 -1.58 -14.72 7.56
C THR A 113 -0.38 -14.58 8.50
N ILE A 114 0.43 -13.52 8.36
CA ILE A 114 1.63 -13.31 9.17
C ILE A 114 1.23 -12.90 10.58
N THR A 115 1.72 -13.63 11.57
CA THR A 115 1.50 -13.33 12.99
C THR A 115 2.46 -12.25 13.50
N SER A 116 2.11 -11.59 14.61
CA SER A 116 3.01 -10.62 15.28
C SER A 116 4.38 -11.22 15.63
N ASN A 117 4.42 -12.50 16.04
CA ASN A 117 5.68 -13.21 16.31
C ASN A 117 6.53 -13.40 15.04
N GLN A 118 5.90 -13.74 13.91
CA GLN A 118 6.62 -13.85 12.64
C GLN A 118 7.13 -12.48 12.16
N MET A 119 6.35 -11.40 12.37
CA MET A 119 6.83 -10.05 12.10
C MET A 119 8.04 -9.68 12.95
N GLN A 120 8.03 -10.03 14.23
CA GLN A 120 9.19 -9.85 15.11
C GLN A 120 10.41 -10.64 14.60
N GLN A 121 10.23 -11.90 14.22
CA GLN A 121 11.30 -12.69 13.62
C GLN A 121 11.85 -12.05 12.34
N TYR A 122 10.98 -11.49 11.50
CA TYR A 122 11.42 -10.78 10.30
C TYR A 122 12.17 -9.50 10.62
N ARG A 123 11.74 -8.71 11.61
CA ARG A 123 12.51 -7.56 12.10
C ARG A 123 13.90 -7.98 12.54
N ASP A 124 14.00 -9.05 13.31
CA ASP A 124 15.27 -9.52 13.84
C ASP A 124 16.19 -10.09 12.76
N GLN A 125 15.63 -10.82 11.80
CA GLN A 125 16.35 -11.47 10.71
C GLN A 125 16.79 -10.47 9.62
N TYR A 126 15.96 -9.48 9.31
CA TYR A 126 16.12 -8.62 8.13
C TYR A 126 16.39 -7.14 8.49
N LYS A 127 17.09 -6.89 9.60
CA LYS A 127 17.44 -5.54 10.07
C LYS A 127 18.07 -4.66 8.98
N ASP A 128 18.89 -5.26 8.11
CA ASP A 128 19.62 -4.58 7.05
C ASP A 128 18.88 -4.55 5.70
N GLY A 129 17.71 -5.19 5.60
CA GLY A 129 16.93 -5.23 4.37
C GLY A 129 15.94 -6.39 4.30
N PHE A 130 14.65 -6.07 4.34
CA PHE A 130 13.58 -7.06 4.17
C PHE A 130 13.49 -7.53 2.70
N PRO A 131 13.36 -8.83 2.41
CA PRO A 131 13.37 -9.31 1.03
C PRO A 131 12.14 -8.84 0.24
N VAL A 132 12.37 -8.22 -0.93
CA VAL A 132 11.30 -7.80 -1.86
C VAL A 132 10.32 -8.94 -2.13
N GLN A 133 10.84 -10.13 -2.46
CA GLN A 133 10.03 -11.28 -2.82
C GLN A 133 9.09 -11.72 -1.68
N LEU A 134 9.53 -11.57 -0.42
CA LEU A 134 8.71 -11.91 0.74
C LEU A 134 7.50 -10.96 0.86
N ILE A 135 7.68 -9.66 0.57
CA ILE A 135 6.57 -8.69 0.53
C ILE A 135 5.58 -9.06 -0.58
N LEU A 136 6.09 -9.35 -1.79
CA LEU A 136 5.27 -9.75 -2.93
C LEU A 136 4.48 -11.03 -2.68
N ASP A 137 5.12 -12.03 -2.05
CA ASP A 137 4.48 -13.31 -1.76
C ASP A 137 3.38 -13.15 -0.70
N ASN A 138 3.58 -12.29 0.30
CA ASN A 138 2.55 -11.98 1.28
C ASN A 138 1.35 -11.24 0.66
N TRP A 139 1.58 -10.36 -0.31
CA TRP A 139 0.48 -9.80 -1.12
C TRP A 139 -0.30 -10.88 -1.88
N LYS A 140 0.40 -11.79 -2.55
CA LYS A 140 -0.22 -12.87 -3.34
C LYS A 140 -1.03 -13.83 -2.46
N LYS A 141 -0.52 -14.17 -1.28
CA LYS A 141 -1.16 -15.07 -0.30
C LYS A 141 -2.24 -14.40 0.56
N GLY A 142 -2.24 -13.07 0.64
CA GLY A 142 -3.23 -12.30 1.37
C GLY A 142 -4.64 -12.52 0.81
N THR A 143 -5.63 -12.35 1.68
CA THR A 143 -7.06 -12.57 1.37
C THR A 143 -7.87 -11.29 1.53
N ASN A 144 -9.12 -11.33 1.05
CA ASN A 144 -10.10 -10.24 1.17
C ASN A 144 -9.55 -8.90 0.67
N GLU A 145 -9.32 -8.80 -0.64
CA GLU A 145 -8.86 -7.55 -1.23
C GLU A 145 -9.91 -6.45 -1.07
N GLN A 146 -9.54 -5.35 -0.43
CA GLN A 146 -10.44 -4.25 -0.07
C GLN A 146 -9.74 -2.88 -0.23
N LYS A 147 -10.54 -1.81 -0.35
CA LYS A 147 -10.04 -0.42 -0.39
C LYS A 147 -9.95 0.23 1.00
N SER A 148 -10.28 -0.52 2.05
CA SER A 148 -10.17 -0.07 3.43
C SER A 148 -9.93 -1.26 4.36
N ILE A 149 -9.48 -0.96 5.57
CA ILE A 149 -9.32 -1.89 6.69
C ILE A 149 -10.17 -1.37 7.84
N THR A 150 -11.36 -1.93 8.02
CA THR A 150 -12.34 -1.49 9.04
C THR A 150 -13.09 -2.70 9.63
N PRO A 151 -13.15 -2.87 10.96
CA PRO A 151 -12.30 -2.21 11.94
C PRO A 151 -10.84 -2.69 11.78
N ILE A 152 -9.90 -1.80 12.06
CA ILE A 152 -8.50 -2.17 12.15
C ILE A 152 -8.20 -2.87 13.48
N GLN A 153 -7.31 -3.84 13.48
CA GLN A 153 -7.00 -4.68 14.64
C GLN A 153 -5.53 -4.52 15.03
N LYS A 154 -5.25 -4.38 16.33
CA LYS A 154 -3.90 -4.39 16.86
C LYS A 154 -3.24 -5.72 16.52
N ASP A 155 -1.94 -5.71 16.24
CA ASP A 155 -1.12 -6.85 15.85
C ASP A 155 -1.48 -7.50 14.51
N ALA A 156 -2.55 -7.04 13.84
CA ALA A 156 -2.89 -7.52 12.52
C ALA A 156 -1.91 -7.00 11.47
N THR A 157 -1.71 -7.84 10.46
CA THR A 157 -0.79 -7.57 9.35
C THR A 157 -1.57 -7.52 8.05
N TYR A 158 -1.23 -6.56 7.22
CA TYR A 158 -1.85 -6.36 5.92
C TYR A 158 -0.75 -6.18 4.88
N ALA A 159 -1.00 -6.67 3.66
CA ALA A 159 -0.23 -6.28 2.51
C ALA A 159 -1.04 -5.24 1.74
N PHE A 160 -0.39 -4.28 1.12
CA PHE A 160 -1.05 -3.36 0.21
C PHE A 160 -0.31 -3.27 -1.11
N ARG A 161 -1.03 -2.89 -2.17
CA ARG A 161 -0.48 -2.75 -3.50
C ARG A 161 -1.14 -1.63 -4.28
N SER A 162 -0.34 -0.84 -5.02
CA SER A 162 -0.87 0.15 -5.96
C SER A 162 -1.58 -0.51 -7.14
N GLN A 163 -2.53 0.21 -7.75
CA GLN A 163 -3.29 -0.30 -8.90
C GLN A 163 -2.42 -0.61 -10.12
N ASP A 164 -1.37 0.19 -10.37
CA ASP A 164 -0.40 -0.05 -11.43
C ASP A 164 0.58 -1.20 -11.10
N GLY A 165 0.47 -1.74 -9.90
CA GLY A 165 1.27 -2.84 -9.40
C GLY A 165 2.68 -2.46 -8.98
N LYS A 166 3.10 -1.19 -9.17
CA LYS A 166 4.47 -0.68 -8.98
C LYS A 166 4.90 -0.44 -7.53
N LEU A 167 3.98 -0.62 -6.61
CA LEU A 167 4.24 -0.49 -5.19
C LEU A 167 3.58 -1.66 -4.50
N THR A 168 4.32 -2.38 -3.68
CA THR A 168 3.75 -3.35 -2.75
C THR A 168 4.34 -3.08 -1.37
N GLY A 169 3.53 -3.10 -0.32
CA GLY A 169 4.05 -2.99 1.03
C GLY A 169 3.42 -4.00 1.98
N LEU A 170 4.09 -4.18 3.11
CA LEU A 170 3.65 -4.98 4.24
C LEU A 170 3.56 -4.04 5.44
N ILE A 171 2.42 -4.05 6.13
CA ILE A 171 2.16 -3.22 7.30
C ILE A 171 1.77 -4.10 8.49
N GLN A 172 2.35 -3.82 9.67
CA GLN A 172 1.88 -4.35 10.95
C GLN A 172 1.31 -3.21 11.78
N ILE A 173 0.13 -3.42 12.35
CA ILE A 173 -0.47 -2.46 13.29
C ILE A 173 0.07 -2.72 14.69
N LEU A 174 0.79 -1.76 15.24
CA LEU A 174 1.45 -1.89 16.55
C LEU A 174 0.52 -1.46 17.68
N THR A 175 -0.13 -0.31 17.54
CA THR A 175 -1.00 0.26 18.55
C THR A 175 -2.20 0.92 17.90
N ILE A 176 -3.37 0.79 18.53
CA ILE A 176 -4.56 1.56 18.21
C ILE A 176 -5.00 2.22 19.51
N ASN A 177 -5.07 3.55 19.53
CA ASN A 177 -5.60 4.29 20.66
C ASN A 177 -6.86 5.02 20.22
N ASN A 178 -8.02 4.46 20.57
CA ASN A 178 -9.31 5.05 20.24
C ASN A 178 -9.65 6.27 21.11
N VAL A 179 -8.94 6.48 22.23
CA VAL A 179 -9.12 7.65 23.11
C VAL A 179 -8.38 8.86 22.55
N ASN A 180 -7.15 8.66 22.09
CA ASN A 180 -6.31 9.69 21.47
C ASN A 180 -6.38 9.67 19.94
N THR A 181 -7.38 8.95 19.39
CA THR A 181 -7.69 8.88 17.96
C THR A 181 -6.44 8.69 17.09
N ASN A 182 -5.56 7.76 17.46
CA ASN A 182 -4.29 7.53 16.75
C ASN A 182 -3.99 6.06 16.50
N ILE A 183 -3.07 5.82 15.57
CA ILE A 183 -2.58 4.51 15.18
C ILE A 183 -1.07 4.55 14.95
N GLN A 184 -0.39 3.49 15.41
CA GLN A 184 1.03 3.23 15.15
C GLN A 184 1.17 1.98 14.32
N PHE A 185 2.11 1.99 13.39
CA PHE A 185 2.40 0.86 12.52
C PHE A 185 3.88 0.81 12.14
N GLU A 186 4.29 -0.36 11.67
CA GLU A 186 5.57 -0.55 10.97
C GLU A 186 5.26 -0.96 9.53
N ILE A 187 6.06 -0.48 8.58
CA ILE A 187 5.80 -0.66 7.16
C ILE A 187 7.08 -0.89 6.35
N TRP A 188 7.09 -1.98 5.57
CA TRP A 188 8.12 -2.26 4.57
C TRP A 188 7.54 -2.07 3.17
N ILE A 189 8.29 -1.39 2.31
CA ILE A 189 7.83 -1.00 0.97
C ILE A 189 8.76 -1.54 -0.09
N ALA A 190 8.21 -2.30 -1.02
CA ALA A 190 8.83 -2.72 -2.27
C ALA A 190 8.37 -1.80 -3.44
N LYS A 191 9.32 -1.10 -4.06
CA LYS A 191 9.10 -0.20 -5.22
C LYS A 191 10.02 -0.52 -6.39
#